data_AF-A0A0R1VXG3-F1
#
_entry.id   AF-A0A0R1VXG3-F1
#
_cell.length_a   1.000
_cell.length_b   1.000
_cell.length_c   1.000
_cell.angle_alpha   90.00
_cell.angle_beta   90.00
_cell.angle_gamma   90.00
#
_symmetry.space_group_name_H-M   'P 1'
#
loop_
_entity.id
_entity.type
_entity.pdbx_description
1 polymer ?
#
loop_
_entity_poly.entity_id
_entity_poly.type
_entity_poly.pdbx_seq_one_letter_code
_entity_poly.pdbx_strand_id
1 'polypeptide(L)' 'MEKEFVGEVEKIYENSVLLQITQSDEIDKSNVMELNNKIVISCHSVKPVESSEAE' A
#
# COMPACT_ATOMS: atom_id res chain seq x y z
N MET A 1 11.73 2.02 -0.46
CA MET A 1 10.76 3.05 -0.84
C MET A 1 11.18 4.33 -0.16
N GLU A 2 11.44 5.36 -0.96
CA GLU A 2 11.93 6.65 -0.45
C GLU A 2 10.77 7.62 -0.21
N LYS A 3 9.60 7.35 -0.81
CA LYS A 3 8.39 8.15 -0.66
C LYS A 3 7.20 7.35 -0.17
N GLU A 4 6.17 8.09 0.24
CA GLU A 4 4.85 7.55 0.57
C GLU A 4 4.22 6.90 -0.66
N PHE A 5 3.50 5.81 -0.43
CA PHE A 5 2.78 5.07 -1.46
C PHE A 5 1.36 4.80 -0.98
N VAL A 6 0.44 4.70 -1.93
CA VAL A 6 -0.95 4.35 -1.69
C VAL A 6 -1.23 3.01 -2.35
N GLY A 7 -2.01 2.18 -1.65
CA GLY A 7 -2.42 0.90 -2.16
C GLY A 7 -3.72 0.43 -1.55
N GLU A 8 -4.25 -0.62 -2.16
CA GLU A 8 -5.49 -1.27 -1.76
C GLU A 8 -5.18 -2.50 -0.91
N VAL A 9 -5.97 -2.71 0.14
CA VAL A 9 -5.80 -3.87 1.02
C VAL A 9 -6.36 -5.11 0.32
N GLU A 10 -5.47 -6.04 -0.03
CA GLU A 10 -5.83 -7.34 -0.58
C GLU A 10 -6.25 -8.33 0.51
N LYS A 11 -5.51 -8.33 1.63
CA LYS A 11 -5.73 -9.30 2.72
C LYS A 11 -5.38 -8.73 4.07
N ILE A 12 -6.25 -8.96 5.04
CA ILE A 12 -6.02 -8.56 6.43
C ILE A 12 -5.61 -9.80 7.24
N TYR A 13 -4.52 -9.66 7.96
CA TYR A 13 -4.04 -10.59 8.97
C TYR A 13 -4.18 -9.94 10.35
N GLU A 14 -3.90 -10.70 11.41
CA GLU A 14 -4.12 -10.29 12.80
C GLU A 14 -3.42 -8.96 13.17
N ASN A 15 -2.20 -8.73 12.67
CA ASN A 15 -1.42 -7.51 12.95
C ASN A 15 -0.83 -6.86 11.70
N SER A 16 -1.21 -7.34 10.53
CA SER A 16 -0.58 -6.95 9.27
C SER A 16 -1.59 -7.01 8.13
N VAL A 17 -1.29 -6.31 7.04
CA VAL A 17 -2.11 -6.31 5.84
C VAL A 17 -1.21 -6.54 4.63
N LEU A 18 -1.68 -7.39 3.72
CA LEU A 18 -1.18 -7.46 2.36
C LEU A 18 -1.82 -6.30 1.58
N LEU A 19 -0.98 -5.44 1.02
CA LEU A 19 -1.41 -4.29 0.24
C LEU A 19 -0.95 -4.48 -1.21
N GLN A 20 -1.78 -4.09 -2.17
CA GLN A 20 -1.36 -3.91 -3.55
C GLN A 20 -1.16 -2.43 -3.81
N ILE A 21 0.05 -2.03 -4.20
CA ILE A 21 0.39 -0.62 -4.42
C ILE A 21 -0.22 -0.18 -5.75
N THR A 22 -1.10 0.81 -5.69
CA THR A 22 -1.82 1.38 -6.84
C THR A 22 -1.27 2.74 -7.25
N GLN A 23 -0.73 3.51 -6.29
CA GLN A 23 -0.05 4.77 -6.57
C GLN A 23 1.28 4.82 -5.85
N SER A 24 2.30 5.19 -6.61
CA SER A 24 3.68 5.32 -6.14
C SER A 24 4.42 6.30 -7.03
N ASP A 25 5.50 6.87 -6.49
CA ASP A 25 6.35 7.79 -7.22
C ASP A 25 7.13 7.06 -8.32
N GLU A 26 7.45 7.75 -9.41
CA GLU A 26 8.10 7.12 -10.58
C GLU A 26 9.48 6.52 -10.26
N ILE A 27 10.17 7.13 -9.30
CA ILE A 27 11.47 6.66 -8.79
C ILE A 27 11.36 5.29 -8.09
N ASP A 28 10.20 4.98 -7.55
CA ASP A 28 9.93 3.74 -6.80
C ASP A 28 9.29 2.65 -7.68
N LYS A 29 9.00 2.92 -8.96
CA LYS A 29 8.34 1.96 -9.88
C LYS A 29 9.00 0.58 -9.92
N SER A 30 10.34 0.54 -9.94
CA SER A 30 11.07 -0.75 -9.96
C SER A 30 10.83 -1.55 -8.68
N ASN A 31 10.83 -0.88 -7.52
CA ASN A 31 10.57 -1.50 -6.22
C ASN A 31 9.11 -1.93 -6.11
N VAL A 32 8.19 -1.11 -6.61
CA VAL A 32 6.74 -1.38 -6.61
C VAL A 32 6.41 -2.63 -7.40
N MET A 33 7.01 -2.83 -8.57
CA MET A 33 6.80 -4.04 -9.37
C MET A 33 7.28 -5.31 -8.66
N GLU A 34 8.39 -5.22 -7.92
CA GLU A 34 8.93 -6.37 -7.19
C GLU A 34 8.15 -6.68 -5.89
N LEU A 35 7.70 -5.63 -5.20
CA LEU A 35 7.02 -5.69 -3.91
C LEU A 35 5.50 -5.91 -4.04
N ASN A 36 4.90 -5.58 -5.17
CA ASN A 36 3.48 -5.86 -5.40
C ASN A 36 3.21 -7.37 -5.22
N ASN A 37 2.13 -7.70 -4.50
CA ASN A 37 1.77 -9.06 -4.09
C ASN A 37 2.72 -9.72 -3.07
N LYS A 38 3.75 -9.01 -2.58
CA LYS A 38 4.69 -9.50 -1.56
C LYS A 38 4.79 -8.57 -0.35
N ILE A 39 4.21 -7.37 -0.43
CA ILE A 39 4.33 -6.35 0.61
C ILE A 39 3.30 -6.58 1.73
N VAL A 40 3.82 -6.99 2.89
CA VAL A 40 3.05 -7.15 4.12
C VAL A 40 3.48 -6.06 5.09
N ILE A 41 2.56 -5.17 5.45
CA ILE A 41 2.83 -4.06 6.36
C ILE A 41 2.00 -4.20 7.63
N SER A 42 2.55 -3.76 8.76
CA SER A 42 1.83 -3.78 10.03
C SER A 42 0.63 -2.84 10.00
N CYS A 43 -0.52 -3.28 10.51
CA CYS A 43 -1.75 -2.47 10.54
C CYS A 43 -1.57 -1.14 11.29
N HIS A 44 -0.65 -1.10 12.26
CA HIS A 44 -0.29 0.11 13.03
C HIS A 44 0.41 1.19 12.19
N SER A 45 1.03 0.81 11.08
CA SER A 45 1.77 1.73 10.21
C SER A 45 0.94 2.21 9.02
N VAL A 46 -0.29 1.74 8.88
CA VAL A 46 -1.19 2.10 7.78
C VAL A 46 -2.14 3.19 8.25
N LYS A 47 -2.36 4.20 7.41
CA LYS A 47 -3.40 5.19 7.63
C LYS A 47 -4.46 5.04 6.54
N PRO A 48 -5.76 5.09 6.89
CA PRO A 48 -6.79 5.14 5.88
C PRO A 48 -6.59 6.43 5.08
N VAL A 49 -6.42 6.28 3.78
CA VAL A 49 -6.56 7.38 2.83
C VAL A 49 -8.06 7.53 2.60
N GLU A 50 -8.61 8.69 2.95
CA GLU A 50 -9.98 9.04 2.60
C GLU A 50 -10.07 9.07 1.07
N SER A 51 -10.50 7.96 0.48
CA SER A 51 -11.08 7.97 -0.85
C SER A 51 -12.35 8.79 -0.73
N SER A 52 -12.32 10.05 -1.17
CA SER A 52 -13.52 10.85 -1.32
C SER A 52 -14.45 10.18 -2.34
N GLU A 53 -15.24 9.20 -1.87
CA GLU A 53 -16.55 8.91 -2.43
C GLU A 53 -17.39 10.16 -2.15
N ALA A 54 -17.42 11.05 -3.14
CA ALA A 54 -18.40 12.12 -3.22
C ALA A 54 -19.77 11.46 -3.40
N GLU A 55 -20.56 11.51 -2.33
CA GLU A 55 -22.00 11.24 -2.31
C GLU A 55 -22.78 12.14 -3.30
#